data_AF-A0A3B8MGK8-F1
#
_entry.id   AF-A0A3B8MGK8-F1
#
_cell.length_a   1.000
_cell.length_b   1.000
_cell.length_c   1.000
_cell.angle_alpha   90.00
_cell.angle_beta   90.00
_cell.angle_gamma   90.00
#
_symmetry.space_group_name_H-M   'P 1'
#
loop_
_entity.id
_entity.type
_entity.pdbx_description
1 polymer ?
#
loop_
_entity_poly.entity_id
_entity_poly.type
_entity_poly.pdbx_seq_one_letter_code
_entity_poly.pdbx_strand_id
1 'polypeptide(L)'
;MNTVTKADLVKTIAAEFGYSKTEARASVDAFFEALTEAIVEGNRIEARGFGAFTVKHSNAKAGARNPKTGERVYVPARRKVAFKPGRILREALSKPVEEQPQQTEDAQQQAQTPAQSNGNHTDHQHQATVHTNGETHTQSQPTVSNV
;
A
#
# COMPACT_ATOMS: atom_id res chain seq x y z
N MET A 1 0.40 4.27 -12.47
CA MET A 1 -0.25 3.13 -11.82
C MET A 1 0.35 3.00 -10.43
N ASN A 2 -0.48 2.90 -9.39
CA ASN A 2 0.02 2.56 -8.06
C ASN A 2 0.35 1.08 -7.98
N THR A 3 1.49 0.75 -7.38
CA THR A 3 1.89 -0.63 -7.07
C THR A 3 1.38 -0.98 -5.68
N VAL A 4 0.51 -2.00 -5.58
CA VAL A 4 0.09 -2.56 -4.29
C VAL A 4 1.10 -3.61 -3.87
N THR A 5 1.68 -3.48 -2.68
CA THR A 5 2.67 -4.42 -2.16
C THR A 5 2.05 -5.40 -1.17
N LYS A 6 2.79 -6.48 -0.84
CA LYS A 6 2.44 -7.39 0.25
C LYS A 6 2.21 -6.67 1.57
N ALA A 7 2.99 -5.63 1.87
CA ALA A 7 2.83 -4.86 3.10
C ALA A 7 1.48 -4.11 3.13
N ASP A 8 0.98 -3.67 1.98
CA ASP A 8 -0.32 -3.01 1.87
C ASP A 8 -1.48 -4.00 2.03
N LEU A 9 -1.33 -5.23 1.50
CA LEU A 9 -2.29 -6.32 1.75
C LEU A 9 -2.36 -6.66 3.25
N VAL A 10 -1.21 -6.73 3.93
CA VAL A 10 -1.16 -6.98 5.39
C VAL A 10 -1.87 -5.88 6.17
N LYS A 11 -1.66 -4.60 5.83
CA LYS A 11 -2.38 -3.49 6.48
C LYS A 11 -3.89 -3.60 6.26
N THR A 12 -4.31 -3.92 5.04
CA THR A 12 -5.72 -4.07 4.68
C THR A 12 -6.38 -5.17 5.50
N ILE A 13 -5.76 -6.35 5.57
CA ILE A 13 -6.29 -7.49 6.33
C ILE A 13 -6.28 -7.21 7.84
N ALA A 14 -5.24 -6.55 8.36
CA ALA A 14 -5.19 -6.15 9.77
C ALA A 14 -6.35 -5.22 10.15
N ALA A 15 -6.64 -4.23 9.30
CA ALA A 15 -7.73 -3.29 9.53
C ALA A 15 -9.11 -3.96 9.43
N GLU A 16 -9.32 -4.82 8.43
CA GLU A 16 -10.61 -5.48 8.17
C GLU A 16 -11.01 -6.42 9.32
N PHE A 17 -10.06 -7.18 9.84
CA PHE A 17 -10.33 -8.23 10.85
C PHE A 17 -9.94 -7.82 12.28
N GLY A 18 -9.42 -6.60 12.48
CA GLY A 18 -8.90 -6.16 13.78
C GLY A 18 -7.67 -6.93 14.24
N TYR A 19 -6.96 -7.60 13.33
CA TYR A 19 -5.76 -8.38 13.64
C TYR A 19 -4.59 -7.47 13.98
N SER A 20 -3.69 -7.97 14.83
CA SER A 20 -2.37 -7.36 14.93
C SER A 20 -1.64 -7.47 13.58
N LYS A 21 -0.72 -6.54 13.32
CA LYS A 21 0.12 -6.55 12.11
C LYS A 21 0.91 -7.86 11.97
N THR A 22 1.23 -8.51 13.08
CA THR A 22 1.94 -9.79 13.10
C THR A 22 1.04 -10.94 12.64
N GLU A 23 -0.18 -11.03 13.17
CA GLU A 23 -1.15 -12.06 12.78
C GLU A 23 -1.57 -11.91 11.31
N ALA A 24 -1.83 -10.69 10.85
CA ALA A 24 -2.17 -10.42 9.46
C ALA A 24 -1.00 -10.79 8.52
N ARG A 25 0.25 -10.50 8.92
CA ARG A 25 1.43 -10.92 8.15
C ARG A 25 1.52 -12.43 8.08
N ALA A 26 1.42 -13.13 9.20
CA ALA A 26 1.50 -14.59 9.24
C ALA A 26 0.43 -15.23 8.35
N SER A 27 -0.79 -14.68 8.34
CA SER A 27 -1.89 -15.16 7.49
C SER A 27 -1.59 -14.99 6.00
N VAL A 28 -1.08 -13.83 5.60
CA VAL A 28 -0.71 -13.55 4.20
C VAL A 28 0.46 -14.44 3.76
N ASP A 29 1.45 -14.64 4.64
CA ASP A 29 2.60 -15.49 4.37
C ASP A 29 2.15 -16.94 4.15
N ALA A 30 1.34 -17.48 5.07
CA ALA A 30 0.80 -18.83 4.99
C ALA A 30 -0.05 -19.04 3.72
N PHE A 31 -0.84 -18.04 3.32
CA PHE A 31 -1.60 -18.11 2.07
C PHE A 31 -0.71 -18.27 0.84
N PHE A 32 0.36 -17.47 0.71
CA PHE A 32 1.26 -17.56 -0.43
C PHE A 32 2.09 -18.85 -0.43
N GLU A 33 2.46 -19.34 0.75
CA GLU A 33 3.16 -20.63 0.88
C GLU A 33 2.27 -21.77 0.40
N ALA A 34 1.07 -21.91 0.96
CA ALA A 34 0.12 -22.96 0.58
C ALA A 34 -0.24 -22.90 -0.92
N LEU A 35 -0.39 -21.69 -1.47
CA LEU A 35 -0.62 -21.49 -2.91
C LEU A 35 0.58 -21.98 -3.74
N THR A 36 1.79 -21.69 -3.28
CA THR A 36 3.04 -22.06 -3.96
C THR A 36 3.25 -23.57 -3.94
N GLU A 37 3.10 -24.21 -2.78
CA GLU A 37 3.22 -25.67 -2.62
C GLU A 37 2.26 -26.40 -3.54
N ALA A 38 0.96 -26.03 -3.51
CA ALA A 38 -0.04 -26.66 -4.37
C ALA A 38 0.26 -26.48 -5.87
N ILE A 39 0.80 -25.33 -6.28
CA ILE A 39 1.23 -25.10 -7.67
C ILE A 39 2.44 -25.98 -8.02
N VAL A 40 3.43 -26.09 -7.13
CA VAL A 40 4.66 -26.88 -7.38
C VAL A 40 4.35 -28.35 -7.56
N GLU A 41 3.37 -28.87 -6.81
CA GLU A 41 2.83 -30.23 -6.93
C GLU A 41 2.07 -30.46 -8.23
N GLY A 42 1.68 -29.41 -8.95
CA GLY A 42 0.91 -29.51 -10.20
C GLY A 42 -0.60 -29.41 -10.01
N ASN A 43 -1.07 -29.08 -8.79
CA ASN A 43 -2.50 -29.00 -8.50
C ASN A 43 -3.15 -27.81 -9.22
N ARG A 44 -4.44 -27.97 -9.54
CA ARG A 44 -5.29 -26.88 -9.98
C ARG A 44 -5.95 -26.25 -8.77
N ILE A 45 -5.84 -24.94 -8.62
CA ILE A 45 -6.39 -24.20 -7.48
C ILE A 45 -7.55 -23.35 -7.97
N GLU A 46 -8.74 -23.58 -7.40
CA GLU A 46 -9.94 -22.80 -7.68
C GLU A 46 -10.26 -21.88 -6.50
N ALA A 47 -10.12 -20.57 -6.71
CA ALA A 47 -10.60 -19.55 -5.79
C ALA A 47 -11.91 -18.98 -6.33
N ARG A 48 -13.06 -19.55 -5.90
CA ARG A 48 -14.39 -19.14 -6.39
C ARG A 48 -14.57 -17.62 -6.23
N GLY A 49 -15.13 -16.99 -7.25
CA GLY A 49 -15.25 -15.53 -7.33
C GLY A 49 -13.99 -14.80 -7.82
N PHE A 50 -12.80 -15.27 -7.44
CA PHE A 50 -11.53 -14.63 -7.85
C PHE A 50 -10.98 -15.19 -9.17
N GLY A 51 -10.86 -16.51 -9.30
CA GLY A 51 -10.33 -17.16 -10.49
C GLY A 51 -9.75 -18.56 -10.24
N ALA A 52 -8.98 -19.05 -11.20
CA ALA A 52 -8.33 -20.35 -11.09
C ALA A 52 -6.86 -20.29 -11.55
N PHE A 53 -5.98 -20.92 -10.78
CA PHE A 53 -4.59 -21.17 -11.15
C PHE A 53 -4.47 -22.59 -11.72
N THR A 54 -3.74 -22.72 -12.82
CA THR A 54 -3.52 -24.02 -13.48
C THR A 54 -2.10 -24.14 -13.94
N VAL A 55 -1.47 -25.29 -13.67
CA VAL A 55 -0.14 -25.61 -14.18
C VAL A 55 -0.26 -26.13 -15.61
N LYS A 56 0.47 -25.50 -16.54
CA LYS A 56 0.53 -25.88 -17.95
C LYS A 56 1.94 -26.30 -18.32
N HIS A 57 2.06 -27.30 -19.18
CA HIS A 57 3.33 -27.70 -19.77
C HIS A 57 3.54 -26.93 -21.07
N SER A 58 4.69 -26.28 -21.20
CA SER A 58 5.16 -25.71 -22.46
C SER A 58 6.16 -26.66 -23.09
N ASN A 59 5.96 -26.98 -24.36
CA ASN A 59 6.90 -27.79 -25.13
C ASN A 59 8.21 -27.03 -25.36
N ALA A 60 9.28 -27.81 -25.59
CA ALA A 60 10.56 -27.28 -26.03
C ALA A 60 10.43 -26.63 -27.41
N LYS A 61 11.22 -25.59 -27.67
CA LYS A 61 11.25 -24.87 -28.94
C LYS A 61 12.69 -24.69 -29.40
N ALA A 62 13.03 -25.25 -30.56
CA ALA A 62 14.37 -25.20 -31.14
C ALA A 62 14.70 -23.90 -31.89
N GLY A 63 13.79 -22.93 -31.93
CA GLY A 63 13.95 -21.72 -32.74
C GLY A 63 13.32 -20.48 -32.13
N ALA A 64 13.30 -20.36 -30.79
CA ALA A 64 12.91 -19.08 -30.20
C ALA A 64 13.93 -18.01 -30.62
N ARG A 65 13.47 -16.79 -30.86
CA ARG A 65 14.34 -15.70 -31.30
C ARG A 65 14.79 -14.89 -30.08
N ASN A 66 16.09 -14.66 -29.93
CA ASN A 66 16.58 -13.69 -28.95
C ASN A 66 16.10 -12.29 -29.39
N PRO A 67 15.31 -11.56 -28.58
CA PRO A 67 14.80 -10.24 -28.98
C PRO A 67 15.89 -9.20 -29.23
N LYS A 68 17.06 -9.35 -28.58
CA LYS A 68 18.18 -8.41 -28.69
C LYS A 68 19.08 -8.70 -29.91
N THR A 69 19.40 -9.97 -30.16
CA THR A 69 20.38 -10.36 -31.21
C THR A 69 19.74 -10.96 -32.46
N GLY A 70 18.50 -11.41 -32.38
CA GLY A 70 17.80 -12.06 -33.49
C GLY A 70 18.19 -13.52 -33.74
N GLU A 71 19.15 -14.05 -32.98
CA GLU A 71 19.64 -15.43 -33.10
C GLU A 71 18.59 -16.45 -32.63
N ARG A 72 18.68 -17.67 -33.18
CA ARG A 72 17.85 -18.80 -32.76
C ARG A 72 18.43 -19.40 -31.48
N VAL A 73 17.60 -19.48 -30.45
CA VAL A 73 17.93 -20.07 -29.16
C VAL A 73 16.98 -21.23 -28.84
N TYR A 74 17.54 -22.26 -28.20
CA TYR A 74 16.78 -23.38 -27.67
C TYR A 74 16.08 -22.97 -26.37
N VAL A 75 14.78 -23.24 -26.27
CA VAL A 75 14.00 -23.07 -25.04
C VAL A 75 13.52 -24.45 -24.59
N PRO A 76 13.97 -24.95 -23.43
CA PRO A 76 13.56 -26.27 -22.95
C PRO A 76 12.08 -26.29 -22.57
N ALA A 77 11.52 -27.49 -22.53
CA ALA A 77 10.17 -27.71 -22.00
C ALA A 77 10.13 -27.31 -20.51
N ARG A 78 9.04 -26.67 -20.08
CA ARG A 78 8.88 -26.22 -18.69
C ARG A 78 7.43 -26.14 -18.27
N ARG A 79 7.20 -26.20 -16.97
CA ARG A 79 5.90 -25.90 -16.36
C ARG A 79 5.73 -24.39 -16.24
N LYS A 80 4.51 -23.89 -16.41
CA LYS A 80 4.13 -22.49 -16.20
C LYS A 80 2.79 -22.43 -15.50
N VAL A 81 2.62 -21.44 -14.62
CA VAL A 81 1.32 -21.13 -14.02
C VAL A 81 0.53 -20.27 -14.99
N ALA A 82 -0.75 -20.58 -15.16
CA ALA A 82 -1.71 -19.73 -15.84
C ALA A 82 -2.82 -19.36 -14.85
N PHE A 83 -3.11 -18.07 -14.72
CA PHE A 83 -4.28 -17.58 -14.00
C PHE A 83 -5.41 -17.31 -14.99
N LYS A 84 -6.61 -17.81 -14.67
CA LYS A 84 -7.85 -17.48 -15.35
C LYS A 84 -8.72 -16.67 -14.39
N PRO A 85 -8.95 -15.37 -14.64
CA PRO A 85 -9.84 -14.57 -13.82
C PRO A 85 -11.23 -15.21 -13.70
N GLY A 86 -11.88 -15.03 -12.55
CA GLY A 86 -13.27 -15.44 -12.34
C GLY A 86 -14.25 -14.51 -13.05
N ARG A 87 -15.53 -14.89 -13.06
CA ARG A 87 -16.60 -14.05 -13.62
C ARG A 87 -16.71 -12.72 -12.86
N ILE A 88 -16.77 -12.77 -11.53
CA ILE A 88 -16.90 -11.58 -10.67
C ILE A 88 -15.75 -10.61 -10.92
N LEU A 89 -14.50 -11.10 -10.95
CA LEU A 89 -13.34 -10.27 -11.22
C LEU A 89 -13.37 -9.63 -12.62
N ARG A 90 -13.77 -10.38 -13.66
CA ARG A 90 -13.91 -9.80 -15.02
C ARG A 90 -14.99 -8.73 -15.08
N GLU A 91 -16.15 -8.98 -14.48
CA GLU A 91 -17.27 -8.03 -14.46
C GLU A 91 -16.89 -6.74 -13.73
N ALA A 92 -16.19 -6.86 -12.58
CA ALA A 92 -15.69 -5.71 -11.83
C ALA A 92 -14.74 -4.83 -12.66
N LEU A 93 -13.91 -5.44 -13.52
CA LEU A 93 -12.95 -4.74 -14.37
C LEU A 93 -13.53 -4.28 -15.73
N SER A 94 -14.74 -4.70 -16.08
CA SER A 94 -15.37 -4.34 -17.37
C SER A 94 -16.09 -2.99 -17.33
N LYS A 95 -16.19 -2.37 -16.16
CA LYS A 95 -16.78 -1.04 -16.01
C LYS A 95 -15.84 0.01 -16.63
N PRO A 96 -16.36 1.00 -17.38
CA PRO A 96 -15.55 2.11 -17.88
C PRO A 96 -14.80 2.77 -16.74
N VAL A 97 -13.53 3.12 -16.97
CA VAL A 97 -12.75 3.89 -15.99
C VAL A 97 -13.37 5.27 -15.93
N GLU A 98 -14.12 5.56 -14.86
CA GLU A 98 -14.49 6.93 -14.53
C GLU A 98 -13.19 7.65 -14.19
N GLU A 99 -12.84 8.67 -14.98
CA GLU A 99 -11.71 9.55 -14.70
C GLU A 99 -11.98 10.26 -13.38
N GLN A 100 -11.41 9.74 -12.29
CA GLN A 100 -11.40 10.48 -11.03
C GLN A 100 -10.48 11.70 -11.21
N PRO A 101 -10.96 12.92 -10.95
CA PRO A 101 -10.15 14.11 -11.11
C PRO A 101 -8.91 14.00 -10.22
N GLN A 102 -7.75 14.16 -10.85
CA GLN A 102 -6.46 14.25 -10.17
C GLN A 102 -6.55 15.36 -9.11
N GLN A 103 -6.40 15.00 -7.84
CA GLN A 103 -6.13 15.98 -6.79
C GLN A 103 -4.73 16.54 -7.06
N THR A 104 -4.67 17.71 -7.69
CA THR A 104 -3.47 18.54 -7.72
C THR A 104 -3.33 19.19 -6.35
N GLU A 105 -2.45 18.66 -5.50
CA GLU A 105 -2.14 19.22 -4.17
C GLU A 105 -1.16 20.42 -4.21
N ASP A 106 -0.80 20.95 -5.38
CA ASP A 106 0.22 22.02 -5.51
C ASP A 106 -0.35 23.44 -5.72
N ALA A 107 -1.32 23.87 -4.91
CA ALA A 107 -1.84 25.24 -4.99
C ALA A 107 -2.20 25.90 -3.66
N GLN A 108 -1.41 25.70 -2.60
CA GLN A 108 -1.48 26.54 -1.38
C GLN A 108 -0.09 26.78 -0.77
N GLN A 109 0.80 27.42 -1.52
CA GLN A 109 1.99 28.10 -0.95
C GLN A 109 2.55 29.17 -1.91
N GLN A 110 1.73 30.17 -2.23
CA GLN A 110 2.20 31.43 -2.81
C GLN A 110 1.16 32.54 -2.60
N ALA A 111 1.01 32.97 -1.36
CA ALA A 111 0.37 34.25 -1.03
C ALA A 111 0.89 34.73 0.33
N GLN A 112 2.15 35.18 0.35
CA GLN A 112 2.69 36.03 1.42
C GLN A 112 3.87 36.82 0.86
N THR A 113 3.55 37.89 0.15
CA THR A 113 4.42 39.04 -0.04
C THR A 113 3.61 40.28 0.28
N PRO A 114 3.93 41.05 1.33
CA PRO A 114 3.57 42.44 1.38
C PRO A 114 4.76 43.29 0.97
N ALA A 115 4.60 43.99 -0.14
CA ALA A 115 5.46 45.09 -0.54
C ALA A 115 5.43 46.22 0.50
N GLN A 116 6.58 46.87 0.68
CA GLN A 116 6.79 48.04 1.51
C GLN A 116 5.96 49.25 1.04
N SER A 117 5.43 50.02 1.99
CA SER A 117 5.04 51.42 1.81
C SER A 117 5.37 52.17 3.10
N ASN A 118 6.26 53.15 3.00
CA ASN A 118 6.70 54.03 4.08
C ASN A 118 5.62 55.07 4.45
N GLY A 119 5.48 55.34 5.74
CA GLY A 119 4.72 56.46 6.29
C GLY A 119 5.07 56.70 7.76
N ASN A 120 5.83 57.77 7.99
CA ASN A 120 6.40 58.26 9.25
C ASN A 120 5.32 58.76 10.25
N HIS A 121 5.56 58.65 11.57
CA HIS A 121 5.52 59.73 12.59
C HIS A 121 5.18 59.25 14.04
N THR A 122 6.20 59.41 14.91
CA THR A 122 6.20 59.91 16.31
C THR A 122 5.57 59.14 17.49
N ASP A 123 6.47 58.61 18.32
CA ASP A 123 6.67 58.82 19.78
C ASP A 123 5.48 58.76 20.76
N HIS A 124 5.52 57.80 21.70
CA HIS A 124 5.55 58.10 23.14
C HIS A 124 5.73 56.83 24.02
N GLN A 125 6.40 57.07 25.14
CA GLN A 125 6.83 56.17 26.20
C GLN A 125 5.68 55.42 26.92
N HIS A 126 5.96 54.24 27.48
CA HIS A 126 6.00 54.00 28.93
C HIS A 126 6.13 52.51 29.31
N GLN A 127 7.18 52.26 30.09
CA GLN A 127 7.26 51.47 31.34
C GLN A 127 7.00 49.95 31.37
N ALA A 128 7.92 49.34 32.12
CA ALA A 128 8.03 47.94 32.51
C ALA A 128 6.83 47.44 33.33
N THR A 129 6.63 46.12 33.34
CA THR A 129 6.39 45.35 34.57
C THR A 129 6.73 43.87 34.34
N VAL A 130 7.63 43.38 35.18
CA VAL A 130 8.04 41.99 35.36
C VAL A 130 6.99 41.30 36.22
N HIS A 131 6.52 40.09 35.87
CA HIS A 131 5.86 39.19 36.83
C HIS A 131 6.31 37.75 36.61
N THR A 132 6.51 37.08 37.73
CA THR A 132 7.22 35.82 37.94
C THR A 132 6.27 34.74 38.48
N ASN A 133 6.71 33.48 38.31
CA ASN A 133 6.52 32.29 39.17
C ASN A 133 5.15 31.61 39.37
N GLY A 134 5.22 30.27 39.54
CA GLY A 134 4.21 29.44 40.21
C GLY A 134 3.94 28.13 39.45
N GLU A 135 4.77 27.09 39.61
CA GLU A 135 4.65 26.01 40.62
C GLU A 135 3.76 24.82 40.21
N THR A 136 4.30 23.65 40.55
CA THR A 136 3.91 22.27 40.21
C THR A 136 2.83 21.70 41.14
N HIS A 137 1.95 20.84 40.62
CA HIS A 137 1.32 19.79 41.44
C HIS A 137 1.01 18.54 40.61
N THR A 138 1.81 17.48 40.78
CA THR A 138 1.52 16.13 40.29
C THR A 138 1.04 15.30 41.47
N GLN A 139 -0.24 14.92 41.47
CA GLN A 139 -0.82 14.06 42.49
C GLN A 139 -0.80 12.60 42.01
N SER A 140 0.01 11.78 42.68
CA SER A 140 0.02 10.33 42.54
C SER A 140 -0.94 9.70 43.56
N GLN A 141 -1.78 8.75 43.13
CA GLN A 141 -2.41 7.76 44.02
C GLN A 141 -2.17 6.35 43.49
N PRO A 142 -1.74 5.39 44.33
CA PRO A 142 -1.77 3.97 44.00
C PRO A 142 -3.01 3.23 44.55
N THR A 143 -3.29 2.13 43.86
CA THR A 143 -4.33 1.09 43.93
C THR A 143 -4.54 0.39 45.28
N VAL A 144 -5.79 0.00 45.56
CA VAL A 144 -6.26 -1.22 46.27
C VAL A 144 -7.77 -1.36 45.98
N SER A 145 -8.48 -2.49 45.93
CA SER A 145 -8.24 -3.94 45.92
C SER A 145 -9.63 -4.59 45.68
N ASN A 146 -9.68 -5.78 45.08
CA ASN A 146 -10.86 -6.63 44.87
C ASN A 146 -11.78 -6.79 46.09
N VAL A 147 -13.09 -6.88 45.82
CA VAL A 147 -13.99 -7.98 46.24
C VAL A 147 -14.85 -8.37 45.05
#